data_AF-A0A424I8Z3-F1
#
_entry.id   AF-A0A424I8Z3-F1
#
_cell.length_a   1.000
_cell.length_b   1.000
_cell.length_c   1.000
_cell.angle_alpha   90.00
_cell.angle_beta   90.00
_cell.angle_gamma   90.00
#
_symmetry.space_group_name_H-M   'P 1'
#
loop_
_entity.id
_entity.type
_entity.pdbx_description
1 polymer ?
#
loop_
_entity_poly.entity_id
_entity_poly.type
_entity_poly.pdbx_seq_one_letter_code
_entity_poly.pdbx_strand_id
1 'polypeptide(L)'
;MSEPIEDEVNEELRRQQLKSIWDRFGVYIIGFAVLIILSVGGNEIINYLNNRVSQKESITFDNALNLIEKGNDSDGLDQLIKLTEGKTGYKGLAFFRLSSESLANGNYQEALDYLKKASLDKTLTKNLRVFAKIKAGLILVDHGNLSEVDILLKGVVENGGPFSFHAKEILALALIKNGKDLEAQEIFQEIINDASAPPVLARRAEIFLR
;
A
#
# COMPACT_ATOMS: atom_id res chain seq x y z
N MET A 1 54.69 0.19 51.45
CA MET A 1 54.47 -1.26 51.30
C MET A 1 53.15 -1.56 51.97
N SER A 2 52.08 -1.60 51.19
CA SER A 2 50.76 -2.11 51.59
C SER A 2 50.32 -2.99 50.43
N GLU A 3 50.11 -4.26 50.75
CA GLU A 3 50.04 -5.40 49.85
C GLU A 3 48.68 -5.51 49.11
N PRO A 4 48.65 -6.21 47.95
CA PRO A 4 47.52 -6.31 47.01
C PRO A 4 46.32 -7.19 47.46
N ILE A 5 46.09 -7.36 48.77
CA ILE A 5 45.15 -8.36 49.29
C ILE A 5 43.68 -7.89 49.29
N GLU A 6 43.41 -6.59 49.25
CA GLU A 6 42.03 -6.06 49.23
C GLU A 6 41.32 -6.23 47.88
N ASP A 7 42.09 -6.37 46.78
CA ASP A 7 41.53 -6.60 45.44
C ASP A 7 41.23 -8.09 45.18
N GLU A 8 42.06 -9.03 45.67
CA GLU A 8 41.85 -10.47 45.48
C GLU A 8 40.57 -10.97 46.19
N VAL A 9 40.32 -10.52 47.43
CA VAL A 9 39.14 -10.92 48.20
C VAL A 9 37.84 -10.37 47.59
N ASN A 10 37.89 -9.14 47.05
CA ASN A 10 36.75 -8.56 46.33
C ASN A 10 36.48 -9.26 44.99
N GLU A 11 37.52 -9.76 44.31
CA GLU A 11 37.37 -10.54 43.07
C GLU A 11 36.69 -11.90 43.30
N GLU A 12 37.05 -12.61 44.37
CA GLU A 12 36.45 -13.91 44.71
C GLU A 12 34.99 -13.78 45.14
N LEU A 13 34.65 -12.75 45.92
CA LEU A 13 33.27 -12.44 46.32
C LEU A 13 32.41 -12.05 45.12
N ARG A 14 32.93 -11.23 44.19
CA ARG A 14 32.24 -10.88 42.93
C ARG A 14 32.01 -12.10 42.05
N ARG A 15 33.02 -12.98 41.93
CA ARG A 15 32.89 -14.25 41.19
C ARG A 15 31.81 -15.15 41.77
N GLN A 16 31.74 -15.29 43.09
CA GLN A 16 30.72 -16.11 43.74
C GLN A 16 29.31 -15.53 43.57
N GLN A 17 29.14 -14.20 43.64
CA GLN A 17 27.85 -13.54 43.41
C GLN A 17 27.38 -13.69 41.96
N LEU A 18 28.27 -13.48 40.98
CA LEU A 18 27.97 -13.69 39.55
C LEU A 18 27.63 -15.16 39.26
N LYS A 19 28.35 -16.10 39.88
CA LYS A 19 28.08 -17.54 39.74
C LYS A 19 26.74 -17.94 40.35
N SER A 20 26.38 -17.42 41.51
CA SER A 20 25.07 -17.66 42.14
C SER A 20 23.90 -17.13 41.30
N ILE A 21 24.06 -15.96 40.70
CA ILE A 21 23.07 -15.40 39.77
C ILE A 21 22.98 -16.26 38.50
N TRP A 22 24.11 -16.71 37.96
CA TRP A 22 24.15 -17.58 36.79
C TRP A 22 23.54 -18.96 37.04
N ASP A 23 23.80 -19.59 38.19
CA ASP A 23 23.24 -20.89 38.53
C ASP A 23 21.71 -20.82 38.71
N ARG A 24 21.18 -19.66 39.15
CA ARG A 24 19.74 -19.44 39.32
C ARG A 24 19.03 -18.95 38.05
N PHE A 25 19.66 -18.06 37.28
CA PHE A 25 19.04 -17.37 36.15
C PHE A 25 19.61 -17.75 34.77
N GLY A 26 20.73 -18.48 34.71
CA GLY A 26 21.41 -18.83 33.47
C GLY A 26 20.54 -19.58 32.48
N VAL A 27 19.70 -20.52 32.96
CA VAL A 27 18.72 -21.22 32.11
C VAL A 27 17.69 -20.25 31.51
N TYR A 28 17.21 -19.27 32.27
CA TYR A 28 16.27 -18.27 31.77
C TYR A 28 16.92 -17.30 30.77
N ILE A 29 18.17 -16.90 31.03
CA ILE A 29 18.95 -16.04 30.13
C ILE A 29 19.19 -16.76 28.79
N ILE A 30 19.58 -18.04 28.83
CA ILE A 30 19.78 -18.86 27.64
C ILE A 30 18.44 -19.06 26.90
N GLY A 31 17.36 -19.37 27.62
CA GLY A 31 16.03 -19.51 27.04
C GLY A 31 15.57 -18.24 26.33
N PHE A 32 15.78 -17.07 26.94
CA PHE A 32 15.45 -15.77 26.35
C PHE A 32 16.30 -15.48 25.10
N ALA A 33 17.61 -15.75 25.15
CA ALA A 33 18.50 -15.59 23.99
C ALA A 33 18.10 -16.50 22.82
N VAL A 34 17.76 -17.76 23.08
CA VAL A 34 17.25 -18.70 22.05
C VAL A 34 15.94 -18.21 21.47
N LEU A 35 15.02 -17.68 22.29
CA LEU A 35 13.74 -17.14 21.82
C LEU A 35 13.95 -15.94 20.87
N ILE A 36 14.89 -15.04 21.20
CA ILE A 36 15.27 -13.94 20.30
C ILE A 36 15.86 -14.48 18.99
N ILE A 37 16.80 -15.44 19.06
CA ILE A 37 17.43 -16.01 17.86
C ILE A 37 16.39 -16.70 16.97
N LEU A 38 15.46 -17.47 17.54
CA LEU A 38 14.36 -18.09 16.78
C LEU A 38 13.40 -17.05 16.19
N SER A 39 13.13 -15.96 16.90
CA SER A 39 12.27 -14.87 16.38
C SER A 39 12.92 -14.14 15.21
N VAL A 40 14.22 -13.84 15.31
CA VAL A 40 14.97 -13.15 14.23
C VAL A 40 15.24 -14.11 13.07
N GLY A 41 15.68 -15.35 13.34
CA GLY A 41 15.94 -16.37 12.33
C GLY A 41 14.68 -16.82 11.58
N GLY A 42 13.52 -16.85 12.26
CA GLY A 42 12.23 -17.11 11.63
C GLY A 42 11.81 -16.03 10.63
N ASN A 43 12.05 -14.75 10.95
CA ASN A 43 11.74 -13.63 10.05
C ASN A 43 12.56 -13.67 8.75
N GLU A 44 13.84 -14.05 8.82
CA GLU A 44 14.70 -14.07 7.63
C GLU A 44 14.29 -15.15 6.62
N ILE A 45 13.81 -16.30 7.10
CA ILE A 45 13.29 -17.37 6.23
C ILE A 45 12.01 -16.92 5.50
N ILE A 46 11.12 -16.21 6.19
CA ILE A 46 9.89 -15.65 5.59
C ILE A 46 10.24 -14.60 4.52
N ASN A 47 11.20 -13.71 4.82
CA ASN A 47 11.66 -12.69 3.87
C ASN A 47 12.30 -13.31 2.62
N TYR A 48 13.13 -14.35 2.78
CA TYR A 48 13.75 -15.04 1.65
C TYR A 48 12.72 -15.67 0.71
N LEU A 49 11.70 -16.35 1.27
CA LEU A 49 10.63 -16.95 0.47
C LEU A 49 9.78 -15.88 -0.24
N ASN A 50 9.44 -14.79 0.45
CA ASN A 50 8.68 -13.68 -0.11
C ASN A 50 9.44 -12.98 -1.25
N ASN A 51 10.75 -12.81 -1.13
CA ASN A 51 11.58 -12.20 -2.17
C ASN A 51 11.62 -13.03 -3.46
N ARG A 52 11.67 -14.37 -3.35
CA ARG A 52 11.62 -15.26 -4.54
C ARG A 52 10.27 -15.17 -5.25
N VAL A 53 9.16 -15.13 -4.51
CA VAL A 53 7.82 -14.96 -5.09
C VAL A 53 7.70 -13.59 -5.78
N SER A 54 8.16 -12.52 -5.13
CA SER A 54 8.15 -11.17 -5.69
C SER A 54 8.98 -11.06 -6.97
N GLN A 55 10.17 -11.67 -7.02
CA GLN A 55 10.99 -11.71 -8.25
C GLN A 55 10.26 -12.42 -9.39
N LYS A 56 9.62 -13.57 -9.11
CA LYS A 56 8.88 -14.32 -10.13
C LYS A 56 7.66 -13.54 -10.64
N GLU A 57 6.89 -12.93 -9.73
CA GLU A 57 5.74 -12.11 -10.10
C GLU A 57 6.15 -10.86 -10.88
N SER A 58 7.29 -10.24 -10.53
CA SER A 58 7.90 -9.13 -11.28
C SER A 58 8.20 -9.51 -12.72
N ILE A 59 8.96 -10.61 -12.93
CA ILE A 59 9.34 -11.07 -14.28
C ILE A 59 8.10 -11.40 -15.10
N THR A 60 7.08 -12.01 -14.48
CA THR A 60 5.81 -12.32 -15.14
C THR A 60 5.09 -11.04 -15.56
N PHE A 61 5.09 -10.02 -14.70
CA PHE A 61 4.46 -8.73 -15.00
C PHE A 61 5.19 -8.02 -16.15
N ASP A 62 6.51 -7.95 -16.11
CA ASP A 62 7.32 -7.32 -17.17
C ASP A 62 7.16 -8.07 -18.50
N ASN A 63 7.14 -9.40 -18.48
CA ASN A 63 6.88 -10.21 -19.68
C ASN A 63 5.49 -9.96 -20.25
N ALA A 64 4.47 -9.85 -19.39
CA ALA A 64 3.12 -9.54 -19.81
C ALA A 64 3.02 -8.18 -20.50
N LEU A 65 3.67 -7.15 -19.94
CA LEU A 65 3.74 -5.82 -20.56
C LEU A 65 4.45 -5.86 -21.91
N ASN A 66 5.60 -6.53 -21.99
CA ASN A 66 6.35 -6.68 -23.24
C ASN A 66 5.55 -7.41 -24.33
N LEU A 67 4.69 -8.36 -23.96
CA LEU A 67 3.82 -9.06 -24.91
C LEU A 67 2.75 -8.12 -25.47
N ILE A 68 2.08 -7.35 -24.61
CA ILE A 68 1.09 -6.33 -25.00
C ILE A 68 1.75 -5.27 -25.90
N GLU A 69 2.92 -4.76 -25.53
CA GLU A 69 3.64 -3.77 -26.34
C GLU A 69 4.04 -4.28 -27.73
N LYS A 70 4.24 -5.59 -27.87
CA LYS A 70 4.54 -6.25 -29.16
C LYS A 70 3.28 -6.62 -29.95
N GLY A 71 2.10 -6.26 -29.47
CA GLY A 71 0.80 -6.57 -30.08
C GLY A 71 0.32 -8.00 -29.85
N ASN A 72 0.94 -8.74 -28.92
CA ASN A 72 0.45 -10.05 -28.47
C ASN A 72 -0.38 -9.88 -27.19
N ASP A 73 -1.50 -9.17 -27.33
CA ASP A 73 -2.32 -8.73 -26.20
C ASP A 73 -2.92 -9.90 -25.45
N SER A 74 -3.38 -10.95 -26.15
CA SER A 74 -4.01 -12.12 -25.53
C SER A 74 -3.08 -12.81 -24.53
N ASP A 75 -1.85 -13.14 -24.94
CA ASP A 75 -0.90 -13.83 -24.07
C ASP A 75 -0.45 -12.95 -22.90
N GLY A 76 -0.32 -11.64 -23.13
CA GLY A 76 0.02 -10.68 -22.08
C GLY A 76 -1.11 -10.53 -21.06
N LEU A 77 -2.36 -10.39 -21.51
CA LEU A 77 -3.54 -10.31 -20.65
C LEU A 77 -3.70 -11.59 -19.82
N ASP A 78 -3.50 -12.77 -20.41
CA ASP A 78 -3.54 -14.05 -19.70
C ASP A 78 -2.51 -14.12 -18.56
N GLN A 79 -1.31 -13.58 -18.77
CA GLN A 79 -0.30 -13.49 -17.71
C GLN A 79 -0.70 -12.51 -16.61
N LEU A 80 -1.29 -11.37 -16.95
CA LEU A 80 -1.82 -10.43 -15.96
C LEU A 80 -2.97 -11.05 -15.15
N ILE A 81 -3.89 -11.78 -15.79
CA ILE A 81 -4.99 -12.48 -15.12
C ILE A 81 -4.43 -13.46 -14.09
N LYS A 82 -3.43 -14.27 -14.47
CA LYS A 82 -2.75 -15.18 -13.52
C LYS A 82 -2.11 -14.44 -12.35
N LEU A 83 -1.52 -13.26 -12.59
CA LEU A 83 -0.96 -12.43 -11.52
C LEU A 83 -2.01 -11.90 -10.54
N THR A 84 -3.29 -11.81 -10.93
CA THR A 84 -4.36 -11.43 -10.01
C THR A 84 -4.57 -12.45 -8.88
N GLU A 85 -4.06 -13.68 -9.05
CA GLU A 85 -4.07 -14.73 -8.02
C GLU A 85 -2.80 -14.73 -7.15
N GLY A 86 -1.85 -13.84 -7.46
CA GLY A 86 -0.57 -13.70 -6.77
C GLY A 86 -0.68 -13.23 -5.31
N LYS A 87 0.46 -13.19 -4.63
CA LYS A 87 0.53 -12.85 -3.20
C LYS A 87 1.26 -11.54 -2.91
N THR A 88 1.81 -10.89 -3.93
CA THR A 88 2.58 -9.64 -3.75
C THR A 88 1.86 -8.41 -4.30
N GLY A 89 2.51 -7.25 -4.24
CA GLY A 89 1.98 -6.01 -4.82
C GLY A 89 1.74 -6.07 -6.33
N TYR A 90 2.40 -7.00 -7.05
CA TYR A 90 2.19 -7.21 -8.48
C TYR A 90 0.77 -7.62 -8.83
N LYS A 91 0.05 -8.27 -7.91
CA LYS A 91 -1.39 -8.52 -8.03
C LYS A 91 -2.20 -7.23 -8.21
N GLY A 92 -1.90 -6.20 -7.42
CA GLY A 92 -2.55 -4.90 -7.53
C GLY A 92 -2.22 -4.21 -8.86
N LEU A 93 -0.95 -4.27 -9.27
CA LEU A 93 -0.51 -3.73 -10.56
C LEU A 93 -1.18 -4.45 -11.74
N ALA A 94 -1.34 -5.77 -11.67
CA ALA A 94 -2.04 -6.55 -12.67
C ALA A 94 -3.50 -6.10 -12.81
N PHE A 95 -4.23 -5.93 -11.70
CA PHE A 95 -5.58 -5.36 -11.74
C PHE A 95 -5.61 -3.96 -12.38
N PHE A 96 -4.65 -3.10 -12.07
CA PHE A 96 -4.61 -1.74 -12.63
C PHE A 96 -4.29 -1.75 -14.12
N ARG A 97 -3.43 -2.65 -14.58
CA ARG A 97 -3.09 -2.81 -15.99
C ARG A 97 -4.26 -3.38 -16.76
N LEU A 98 -4.85 -4.49 -16.30
CA LEU A 98 -6.08 -5.07 -16.88
C LEU A 98 -7.20 -4.04 -16.98
N SER A 99 -7.41 -3.26 -15.93
CA SER A 99 -8.38 -2.16 -15.96
C SER A 99 -8.07 -1.11 -17.04
N SER A 100 -6.79 -0.76 -17.21
CA SER A 100 -6.38 0.24 -18.21
C SER A 100 -6.54 -0.31 -19.64
N GLU A 101 -6.23 -1.59 -19.86
CA GLU A 101 -6.43 -2.27 -21.16
C GLU A 101 -7.91 -2.39 -21.51
N SER A 102 -8.76 -2.81 -20.56
CA SER A 102 -10.22 -2.84 -20.76
C SER A 102 -10.76 -1.46 -21.10
N LEU A 103 -10.30 -0.41 -20.42
CA LEU A 103 -10.74 0.96 -20.72
C LEU A 103 -10.27 1.43 -22.11
N ALA A 104 -9.03 1.14 -22.49
CA ALA A 104 -8.50 1.45 -23.82
C ALA A 104 -9.28 0.76 -24.95
N ASN A 105 -9.79 -0.44 -24.68
CA ASN A 105 -10.67 -1.19 -25.58
C ASN A 105 -12.14 -0.74 -25.53
N GLY A 106 -12.47 0.33 -24.78
CA GLY A 106 -13.82 0.87 -24.65
C GLY A 106 -14.71 0.14 -23.63
N ASN A 107 -14.19 -0.89 -22.96
CA ASN A 107 -14.91 -1.71 -21.99
C ASN A 107 -14.79 -1.14 -20.56
N TYR A 108 -15.37 0.04 -20.32
CA TYR A 108 -15.30 0.69 -19.01
C TYR A 108 -15.91 -0.15 -17.86
N GLN A 109 -16.92 -0.98 -18.14
CA GLN A 109 -17.54 -1.85 -17.13
C GLN A 109 -16.57 -2.92 -16.63
N GLU A 110 -15.83 -3.55 -17.55
CA GLU A 110 -14.79 -4.52 -17.21
C GLU A 110 -13.63 -3.83 -16.48
N ALA A 111 -13.25 -2.62 -16.91
CA ALA A 111 -12.25 -1.82 -16.24
C ALA A 111 -12.62 -1.53 -14.77
N LEU A 112 -13.89 -1.23 -14.50
CA LEU A 112 -14.42 -1.03 -13.15
C LEU A 112 -14.46 -2.32 -12.35
N ASP A 113 -14.75 -3.47 -12.95
CA ASP A 113 -14.76 -4.75 -12.26
C ASP A 113 -13.36 -5.14 -11.72
N TYR A 114 -12.31 -4.97 -12.52
CA TYR A 114 -10.93 -5.18 -12.05
C TYR A 114 -10.55 -4.25 -10.90
N LEU A 115 -10.94 -2.98 -10.95
CA LEU A 115 -10.67 -2.02 -9.86
C LEU A 115 -11.51 -2.33 -8.61
N LYS A 116 -12.75 -2.78 -8.78
CA LYS A 116 -13.59 -3.25 -7.68
C LYS A 116 -12.95 -4.44 -6.98
N LYS A 117 -12.50 -5.45 -7.74
CA LYS A 117 -11.74 -6.60 -7.21
C LYS A 117 -10.52 -6.13 -6.41
N ALA A 118 -9.68 -5.26 -6.97
CA ALA A 118 -8.53 -4.70 -6.27
C ALA A 118 -8.91 -3.91 -5.00
N SER A 119 -10.01 -3.16 -5.02
CA SER A 119 -10.45 -2.34 -3.88
C SER A 119 -10.96 -3.16 -2.70
N LEU A 120 -11.45 -4.38 -2.95
CA LEU A 120 -12.01 -5.28 -1.94
C LEU A 120 -11.01 -6.33 -1.47
N ASP A 121 -9.90 -6.50 -2.17
CA ASP A 121 -8.92 -7.55 -1.88
C ASP A 121 -8.05 -7.22 -0.66
N LYS A 122 -8.36 -7.86 0.47
CA LYS A 122 -7.67 -7.68 1.75
C LYS A 122 -6.20 -8.13 1.75
N THR A 123 -5.75 -8.90 0.75
CA THR A 123 -4.34 -9.28 0.59
C THR A 123 -3.49 -8.12 0.07
N LEU A 124 -4.10 -7.13 -0.59
CA LEU A 124 -3.42 -5.91 -1.00
C LEU A 124 -3.28 -4.90 0.15
N THR A 125 -2.29 -4.04 0.07
CA THR A 125 -2.10 -2.96 1.06
C THR A 125 -3.28 -1.98 1.04
N LYS A 126 -3.54 -1.31 2.16
CA LYS A 126 -4.60 -0.27 2.25
C LYS A 126 -4.43 0.79 1.13
N ASN A 127 -3.20 1.20 0.86
CA ASN A 127 -2.89 2.20 -0.17
C ASN A 127 -3.26 1.72 -1.57
N LEU A 128 -2.95 0.46 -1.93
CA LEU A 128 -3.35 -0.10 -3.22
C LEU A 128 -4.87 -0.19 -3.36
N ARG A 129 -5.59 -0.61 -2.30
CA ARG A 129 -7.05 -0.67 -2.33
C ARG A 129 -7.69 0.71 -2.48
N VAL A 130 -7.16 1.73 -1.80
CA VAL A 130 -7.65 3.11 -1.92
C VAL A 130 -7.33 3.66 -3.31
N PHE A 131 -6.13 3.42 -3.83
CA PHE A 131 -5.76 3.83 -5.18
C PHE A 131 -6.66 3.19 -6.25
N ALA A 132 -7.09 1.93 -6.06
CA ALA A 132 -8.08 1.29 -6.91
C ALA A 132 -9.42 2.07 -6.94
N LYS A 133 -9.89 2.55 -5.78
CA LYS A 133 -11.09 3.39 -5.70
C LYS A 133 -10.91 4.73 -6.40
N ILE A 134 -9.74 5.37 -6.24
CA ILE A 134 -9.41 6.62 -6.94
C ILE A 134 -9.47 6.43 -8.46
N LYS A 135 -8.82 5.37 -9.00
CA LYS A 135 -8.90 5.07 -10.44
C LYS A 135 -10.34 4.78 -10.89
N ALA A 136 -11.13 4.06 -10.09
CA ALA A 136 -12.51 3.74 -10.44
C ALA A 136 -13.39 5.00 -10.43
N GLY A 137 -13.16 5.91 -9.48
CA GLY A 137 -13.83 7.21 -9.43
C GLY A 137 -13.57 8.04 -10.68
N LEU A 138 -12.32 8.08 -11.18
CA LEU A 138 -12.00 8.76 -12.44
C LEU A 138 -12.77 8.18 -13.63
N ILE A 139 -12.86 6.85 -13.74
CA ILE A 139 -13.65 6.22 -14.81
C ILE A 139 -15.14 6.55 -14.66
N LEU A 140 -15.66 6.56 -13.43
CA LEU A 140 -17.06 6.87 -13.16
C LEU A 140 -17.43 8.33 -13.40
N VAL A 141 -16.48 9.28 -13.28
CA VAL A 141 -16.72 10.66 -13.74
C VAL A 141 -17.12 10.63 -15.21
N ASP A 142 -16.45 9.82 -16.04
CA ASP A 142 -16.72 9.78 -17.47
C ASP A 142 -17.92 8.92 -17.87
N HIS A 143 -18.11 7.79 -17.20
CA HIS A 143 -19.04 6.74 -17.65
C HIS A 143 -20.16 6.40 -16.66
N GLY A 144 -20.07 6.88 -15.43
CA GLY A 144 -21.05 6.62 -14.37
C GLY A 144 -21.92 7.83 -14.05
N ASN A 145 -22.55 7.79 -12.88
CA ASN A 145 -23.30 8.91 -12.33
C ASN A 145 -22.68 9.45 -11.03
N LEU A 146 -23.07 10.67 -10.64
CA LEU A 146 -22.58 11.34 -9.43
C LEU A 146 -22.74 10.49 -8.16
N SER A 147 -23.86 9.77 -8.03
CA SER A 147 -24.11 8.94 -6.85
C SER A 147 -23.13 7.78 -6.73
N GLU A 148 -22.71 7.18 -7.85
CA GLU A 148 -21.72 6.11 -7.84
C GLU A 148 -20.34 6.62 -7.42
N VAL A 149 -19.95 7.81 -7.88
CA VAL A 149 -18.70 8.47 -7.48
C VAL A 149 -18.72 8.79 -5.98
N ASP A 150 -19.81 9.38 -5.49
CA ASP A 150 -19.98 9.72 -4.07
C ASP A 150 -19.88 8.48 -3.18
N ILE A 151 -20.69 7.44 -3.46
CA ILE A 151 -20.68 6.19 -2.68
C ILE A 151 -19.28 5.56 -2.64
N LEU A 152 -18.55 5.58 -3.75
CA LEU A 152 -17.22 4.99 -3.85
C LEU A 152 -16.16 5.75 -3.05
N LEU A 153 -16.20 7.09 -3.11
CA LEU A 153 -15.12 7.96 -2.65
C LEU A 153 -15.39 8.66 -1.31
N LYS A 154 -16.64 8.74 -0.86
CA LYS A 154 -17.00 9.39 0.42
C LYS A 154 -16.18 8.86 1.59
N GLY A 155 -16.07 7.53 1.72
CA GLY A 155 -15.23 6.93 2.75
C GLY A 155 -13.73 7.22 2.59
N VAL A 156 -13.24 7.51 1.37
CA VAL A 156 -11.84 7.93 1.17
C VAL A 156 -11.64 9.37 1.63
N VAL A 157 -12.59 10.26 1.36
CA VAL A 157 -12.58 11.65 1.83
C VAL A 157 -12.64 11.69 3.36
N GLU A 158 -13.60 11.00 3.97
CA GLU A 158 -13.82 10.97 5.44
C GLU A 158 -12.64 10.40 6.22
N ASN A 159 -11.95 9.39 5.67
CA ASN A 159 -10.77 8.80 6.30
C ASN A 159 -9.54 9.73 6.28
N GLY A 160 -9.54 10.77 5.45
CA GLY A 160 -8.43 11.71 5.29
C GLY A 160 -7.17 11.10 4.65
N GLY A 161 -6.03 11.76 4.87
CA GLY A 161 -4.72 11.34 4.38
C GLY A 161 -4.43 11.72 2.92
N PRO A 162 -3.31 11.26 2.33
CA PRO A 162 -2.84 11.78 1.04
C PRO A 162 -3.81 11.58 -0.13
N PHE A 163 -4.63 10.53 -0.09
CA PHE A 163 -5.60 10.25 -1.15
C PHE A 163 -6.93 10.99 -1.00
N SER A 164 -7.23 11.61 0.15
CA SER A 164 -8.51 12.31 0.34
C SER A 164 -8.63 13.51 -0.59
N PHE A 165 -7.54 14.25 -0.83
CA PHE A 165 -7.53 15.37 -1.77
C PHE A 165 -7.79 14.95 -3.22
N HIS A 166 -7.25 13.80 -3.64
CA HIS A 166 -7.58 13.22 -4.94
C HIS A 166 -9.06 12.80 -5.01
N ALA A 167 -9.60 12.22 -3.93
CA ALA A 167 -11.01 11.86 -3.87
C ALA A 167 -11.93 13.08 -3.92
N LYS A 168 -11.58 14.17 -3.21
CA LYS A 168 -12.28 15.47 -3.27
C LYS A 168 -12.25 16.05 -4.68
N GLU A 169 -11.08 16.08 -5.32
CA GLU A 169 -10.94 16.54 -6.72
C GLU A 169 -11.87 15.76 -7.66
N ILE A 170 -11.89 14.42 -7.56
CA ILE A 170 -12.76 13.58 -8.41
C ILE A 170 -14.24 13.84 -8.14
N LEU A 171 -14.64 14.02 -6.87
CA LEU A 171 -16.01 14.35 -6.51
C LEU A 171 -16.43 15.71 -7.09
N ALA A 172 -15.55 16.71 -7.01
CA ALA A 172 -15.79 18.03 -7.61
C ALA A 172 -15.90 17.96 -9.15
N LEU A 173 -15.07 17.15 -9.81
CA LEU A 173 -15.19 16.90 -11.25
C LEU A 173 -16.52 16.22 -11.62
N ALA A 174 -16.98 15.26 -10.82
CA ALA A 174 -18.29 14.64 -11.01
C ALA A 174 -19.44 15.66 -10.84
N LEU A 175 -19.32 16.59 -9.89
CA LEU A 175 -20.29 17.66 -9.67
C LEU A 175 -20.37 18.62 -10.86
N ILE A 176 -19.23 19.09 -11.37
CA ILE A 176 -19.17 19.93 -12.59
C ILE A 176 -19.88 19.24 -13.75
N LYS A 177 -19.59 17.96 -13.98
CA LYS A 177 -20.22 17.22 -15.09
C LYS A 177 -21.74 17.10 -14.95
N ASN A 178 -22.25 17.18 -13.73
CA ASN A 178 -23.69 17.14 -13.44
C ASN A 178 -24.31 18.54 -13.27
N GLY A 179 -23.60 19.61 -13.67
CA GLY A 179 -24.08 20.99 -13.63
C GLY A 179 -24.18 21.58 -12.21
N LYS A 180 -23.48 21.00 -11.25
CA LYS A 180 -23.47 21.41 -9.84
C LYS A 180 -22.21 22.23 -9.52
N ASP A 181 -21.97 23.28 -10.30
CA ASP A 181 -20.72 24.03 -10.26
C ASP A 181 -20.47 24.71 -8.91
N LEU A 182 -21.52 25.23 -8.25
CA LEU A 182 -21.40 25.83 -6.91
C LEU A 182 -20.93 24.82 -5.87
N GLU A 183 -21.52 23.60 -5.85
CA GLU A 183 -21.10 22.52 -4.96
C GLU A 183 -19.65 22.08 -5.26
N ALA A 184 -19.25 22.08 -6.54
CA ALA A 184 -17.87 21.77 -6.93
C ALA A 184 -16.88 22.84 -6.45
N GLN A 185 -17.23 24.12 -6.57
CA GLN A 185 -16.42 25.24 -6.10
C GLN A 185 -16.19 25.18 -4.59
N GLU A 186 -17.20 24.81 -3.81
CA GLU A 186 -17.06 24.59 -2.36
C GLU A 186 -15.96 23.56 -2.06
N ILE A 187 -15.97 22.41 -2.76
CA ILE A 187 -14.96 21.37 -2.59
C ILE A 187 -13.57 21.85 -3.02
N PHE A 188 -13.43 22.56 -4.14
CA PHE A 188 -12.13 23.10 -4.55
C PHE A 188 -11.60 24.15 -3.58
N GLN A 189 -12.48 24.97 -3.00
CA GLN A 189 -12.11 25.93 -1.97
C GLN A 189 -11.64 25.23 -0.69
N GLU A 190 -12.26 24.11 -0.29
CA GLU A 190 -11.75 23.28 0.80
C GLU A 190 -10.33 22.76 0.52
N ILE A 191 -10.04 22.32 -0.70
CA ILE A 191 -8.70 21.82 -1.07
C ILE A 191 -7.66 22.93 -0.94
N ILE A 192 -7.95 24.15 -1.40
CA ILE A 192 -6.99 25.26 -1.38
C ILE A 192 -6.79 25.83 0.04
N ASN A 193 -7.85 25.80 0.86
CA ASN A 193 -7.79 26.30 2.24
C ASN A 193 -7.14 25.31 3.21
N ASP A 194 -6.96 24.05 2.81
CA ASP A 194 -6.31 23.03 3.64
C ASP A 194 -4.79 23.07 3.47
N ALA A 195 -4.08 23.47 4.53
CA ALA A 195 -2.63 23.54 4.53
C ALA A 195 -1.92 22.17 4.36
N SER A 196 -2.64 21.07 4.52
CA SER A 196 -2.13 19.71 4.28
C SER A 196 -2.32 19.22 2.85
N ALA A 197 -3.00 20.01 2.00
CA ALA A 197 -3.18 19.67 0.59
C ALA A 197 -1.83 19.66 -0.15
N PRO A 198 -1.55 18.62 -0.97
CA PRO A 198 -0.38 18.62 -1.84
C PRO A 198 -0.37 19.85 -2.76
N PRO A 199 0.76 20.58 -2.89
CA PRO A 199 0.81 21.83 -3.65
C PRO A 199 0.32 21.73 -5.10
N VAL A 200 0.53 20.57 -5.74
CA VAL A 200 0.08 20.30 -7.11
C VAL A 200 -1.44 20.21 -7.20
N LEU A 201 -2.11 19.67 -6.18
CA LEU A 201 -3.58 19.57 -6.13
C LEU A 201 -4.21 20.91 -5.78
N ALA A 202 -3.67 21.64 -4.81
CA ALA A 202 -4.13 22.99 -4.50
C ALA A 202 -4.05 23.91 -5.73
N ARG A 203 -2.93 23.91 -6.44
CA ARG A 203 -2.78 24.68 -7.69
C ARG A 203 -3.76 24.25 -8.78
N ARG A 204 -4.11 22.97 -8.85
CA ARG A 204 -5.09 22.48 -9.84
C ARG A 204 -6.51 22.90 -9.47
N ALA A 205 -6.86 22.82 -8.19
CA ALA A 205 -8.13 23.31 -7.66
C ALA A 205 -8.33 24.80 -7.96
N GLU A 206 -7.27 25.62 -7.86
CA GLU A 206 -7.33 27.06 -8.21
C GLU A 206 -7.77 27.32 -9.65
N ILE A 207 -7.51 26.40 -10.59
CA ILE A 207 -7.90 26.56 -12.00
C ILE A 207 -9.43 26.53 -12.13
N PHE A 208 -10.13 25.77 -11.28
CA PHE A 208 -11.58 25.61 -11.32
C PHE A 208 -12.35 26.71 -10.55
N LEU A 209 -11.65 27.59 -9.84
CA LEU A 209 -12.25 28.72 -9.10
C LEU A 209 -12.13 30.07 -9.82
N ARG A 210 -11.52 30.10 -11.01
CA ARG A 210 -11.36 31.30 -11.82
C ARG A 210 -12.41 31.36 -12.92
#